data_AF-A0A960YUF4-F1
#
_entry.id   AF-A0A960YUF4-F1
#
_cell.length_a   1.000
_cell.length_b   1.000
_cell.length_c   1.000
_cell.angle_alpha   90.00
_cell.angle_beta   90.00
_cell.angle_gamma   90.00
#
_symmetry.space_group_name_H-M   'P 1'
#
loop_
_entity.id
_entity.type
_entity.pdbx_description
1 polymer ?
#
loop_
_entity_poly.entity_id
_entity_poly.type
_entity_poly.pdbx_seq_one_letter_code
_entity_poly.pdbx_strand_id
1 'polypeptide(L)'
;MLAIQVFLKHRFPINNAVWGDWYALPFFGALFLFGYMLIMVKDVIWDAFRAIKWPALVAGIVLFPLMYWQRHQPGQIALTAILEVFNLWSWILAVFGFSSQYLNKPGRIIAYRNQAVYPFYILHQTITVIIGYYLMDLQMSIMIKFVLLTGGTFLGSWLIYETLIRRIAILRPLFGLKKGQT
;
A
#
# COMPACT_ATOMS: atom_id res chain seq x y z
N MET A 1 13.99 0.05 -10.99
CA MET A 1 12.90 -0.95 -10.81
C MET A 1 12.64 -1.80 -12.04
N LEU A 2 12.61 -1.22 -13.25
CA LEU A 2 12.32 -1.99 -14.48
C LEU A 2 13.34 -3.10 -14.76
N ALA A 3 14.63 -2.81 -14.60
CA ALA A 3 15.69 -3.83 -14.70
C ALA A 3 15.50 -4.98 -13.67
N ILE A 4 15.17 -4.66 -12.42
CA ILE A 4 14.92 -5.67 -11.37
C ILE A 4 13.71 -6.54 -11.75
N GLN A 5 12.63 -5.95 -12.27
CA GLN A 5 11.48 -6.74 -12.71
C GLN A 5 11.78 -7.62 -13.93
N VAL A 6 12.52 -7.12 -14.92
CA VAL A 6 12.82 -7.88 -16.13
C VAL A 6 13.82 -9.02 -15.86
N PHE A 7 14.86 -8.78 -15.07
CA PHE A 7 15.94 -9.75 -14.86
C PHE A 7 15.71 -10.69 -13.68
N LEU A 8 15.12 -10.22 -12.58
CA LEU A 8 15.07 -10.98 -11.33
C LEU A 8 13.70 -11.61 -11.06
N LYS A 9 12.58 -10.97 -11.44
CA LYS A 9 11.22 -11.47 -11.16
C LYS A 9 10.95 -12.85 -11.76
N HIS A 10 11.49 -13.12 -12.94
CA HIS A 10 11.30 -14.40 -13.63
C HIS A 10 12.28 -15.49 -13.14
N ARG A 11 13.42 -15.07 -12.56
CA ARG A 11 14.51 -15.99 -12.19
C ARG A 11 14.44 -16.44 -10.73
N PHE A 12 13.88 -15.62 -9.85
CA PHE A 12 13.82 -15.89 -8.41
C PHE A 12 12.37 -15.79 -7.90
N PRO A 13 11.82 -16.85 -7.27
CA PRO A 13 10.54 -16.77 -6.61
C PRO A 13 10.62 -15.92 -5.34
N ILE A 14 9.55 -15.19 -5.02
CA ILE A 14 9.43 -14.46 -3.75
C ILE A 14 9.26 -15.49 -2.63
N ASN A 15 10.21 -15.53 -1.71
CA ASN A 15 10.20 -16.46 -0.58
C ASN A 15 10.07 -15.73 0.77
N ASN A 16 10.09 -14.39 0.78
CA ASN A 16 9.99 -13.54 1.97
C ASN A 16 11.07 -13.85 3.03
N ALA A 17 12.16 -14.50 2.63
CA ALA A 17 13.27 -14.80 3.51
C ALA A 17 14.21 -13.60 3.60
N VAL A 18 14.73 -13.33 4.80
CA VAL A 18 15.77 -12.29 4.99
C VAL A 18 17.03 -12.63 4.20
N TRP A 19 17.31 -13.92 4.02
CA TRP A 19 18.45 -14.42 3.25
C TRP A 19 17.95 -15.23 2.06
N GLY A 20 18.48 -14.94 0.88
CA GLY A 20 18.15 -15.69 -0.35
C GLY A 20 16.96 -15.16 -1.15
N ASP A 21 16.27 -14.09 -0.72
CA ASP A 21 15.30 -13.38 -1.55
C ASP A 21 15.98 -12.33 -2.45
N TRP A 22 16.62 -12.82 -3.52
CA TRP A 22 17.40 -12.00 -4.44
C TRP A 22 16.55 -11.07 -5.33
N TYR A 23 15.23 -11.23 -5.33
CA TYR A 23 14.32 -10.32 -6.02
C TYR A 23 13.73 -9.29 -5.06
N ALA A 24 13.17 -9.72 -3.93
CA ALA A 24 12.46 -8.82 -3.02
C ALA A 24 13.40 -7.79 -2.38
N LEU A 25 14.59 -8.21 -1.92
CA LEU A 25 15.51 -7.30 -1.23
C LEU A 25 15.96 -6.13 -2.11
N PRO A 26 16.48 -6.33 -3.34
CA PRO A 26 16.83 -5.20 -4.21
C PRO A 26 15.60 -4.37 -4.62
N PHE A 27 14.45 -5.01 -4.81
CA PHE A 27 13.23 -4.31 -5.22
C PHE A 27 12.73 -3.36 -4.12
N PHE A 28 12.57 -3.85 -2.89
CA PHE A 28 12.16 -3.04 -1.74
C PHE A 28 13.23 -2.04 -1.32
N GLY A 29 14.51 -2.40 -1.40
CA GLY A 29 15.62 -1.46 -1.17
C GLY A 29 15.61 -0.29 -2.15
N ALA A 30 15.40 -0.56 -3.44
CA ALA A 30 15.27 0.48 -4.45
C ALA A 30 14.02 1.37 -4.22
N LEU A 31 12.89 0.79 -3.81
CA LEU A 31 11.69 1.53 -3.40
C LEU A 31 11.97 2.48 -2.23
N PHE A 32 12.68 1.99 -1.20
CA PHE A 32 13.04 2.77 -0.03
C PHE A 32 13.96 3.95 -0.40
N LEU A 33 15.03 3.70 -1.16
CA LEU A 33 15.95 4.75 -1.60
C LEU A 33 15.24 5.78 -2.48
N PHE A 34 14.37 5.34 -3.38
CA PHE A 34 13.58 6.25 -4.19
C PHE A 34 12.69 7.13 -3.32
N GLY A 35 11.94 6.55 -2.38
CA GLY A 35 11.12 7.31 -1.42
C GLY A 35 11.94 8.32 -0.61
N TYR A 36 13.14 7.93 -0.17
CA TYR A 36 14.07 8.82 0.53
C TYR A 36 14.50 10.01 -0.33
N MET A 37 14.92 9.74 -1.57
CA MET A 37 15.29 10.79 -2.54
C MET A 37 14.12 11.74 -2.83
N LEU A 38 12.90 11.21 -2.97
CA LEU A 38 11.71 12.02 -3.20
C LEU A 38 11.45 13.01 -2.05
N ILE A 39 11.63 12.59 -0.80
CA ILE A 39 11.44 13.45 0.38
C ILE A 39 12.51 14.55 0.44
N MET A 40 13.75 14.25 0.01
CA MET A 40 14.84 15.24 -0.02
C MET A 40 14.56 16.42 -0.95
N VAL A 41 13.72 16.24 -1.98
CA VAL A 41 13.37 17.28 -2.96
C VAL A 41 12.33 18.30 -2.41
N LYS A 42 11.77 18.05 -1.22
CA LYS A 42 10.88 18.97 -0.48
C LYS A 42 9.72 19.50 -1.35
N ASP A 43 9.48 20.81 -1.39
CA ASP A 43 8.25 21.39 -1.96
C ASP A 43 8.12 21.19 -3.48
N VAL A 44 9.26 21.13 -4.19
CA VAL A 44 9.32 20.97 -5.65
C VAL A 44 8.61 19.68 -6.10
N ILE A 45 8.70 18.60 -5.33
CA ILE A 45 8.07 17.33 -5.68
C ILE A 45 6.54 17.41 -5.60
N TRP A 46 6.02 18.16 -4.64
CA TRP A 46 4.58 18.27 -4.41
C TRP A 46 3.93 19.06 -5.52
N ASP A 47 4.60 20.09 -6.03
CA ASP A 47 4.17 20.82 -7.23
C ASP A 47 4.18 19.95 -8.48
N ALA A 48 5.24 19.15 -8.67
CA ALA A 48 5.31 18.19 -9.77
C ALA A 48 4.14 17.19 -9.72
N PHE A 49 3.85 16.61 -8.54
CA PHE A 49 2.71 15.70 -8.37
C PHE A 49 1.37 16.37 -8.64
N ARG A 50 1.18 17.63 -8.21
CA ARG A 50 -0.03 18.40 -8.49
C ARG A 50 -0.23 18.65 -9.99
N ALA A 51 0.85 18.86 -10.75
CA ALA A 51 0.79 19.10 -12.19
C ALA A 51 0.41 17.82 -12.97
N ILE A 52 0.92 16.66 -12.57
CA ILE A 52 0.75 15.40 -13.32
C ILE A 52 -0.45 14.56 -12.88
N LYS A 53 -1.18 14.93 -11.83
CA LYS A 53 -2.26 14.10 -11.24
C LYS A 53 -3.30 13.61 -12.25
N TRP A 54 -3.71 14.46 -13.20
CA TRP A 54 -4.71 14.12 -14.21
C TRP A 54 -4.13 13.22 -15.30
N PRO A 55 -2.98 13.57 -15.93
CA PRO A 55 -2.29 12.64 -16.82
C PRO A 55 -2.02 11.26 -16.20
N ALA A 56 -1.58 11.23 -14.94
CA ALA A 56 -1.31 10.00 -14.21
C ALA A 56 -2.60 9.18 -13.96
N LEU A 57 -3.72 9.83 -13.60
CA LEU A 57 -4.99 9.16 -13.43
C LEU A 57 -5.50 8.55 -14.74
N VAL A 58 -5.47 9.32 -15.83
CA VAL A 58 -5.89 8.85 -17.15
C VAL A 58 -5.00 7.70 -17.60
N ALA A 59 -3.68 7.82 -17.46
CA ALA A 59 -2.74 6.74 -17.75
C ALA A 59 -3.04 5.49 -16.92
N GLY A 60 -3.32 5.62 -15.62
CA GLY A 60 -3.69 4.49 -14.75
C GLY A 60 -4.96 3.78 -15.22
N ILE A 61 -5.99 4.54 -15.57
CA ILE A 61 -7.27 4.01 -16.07
C ILE A 61 -7.11 3.31 -17.42
N VAL A 62 -6.32 3.85 -18.33
CA VAL A 62 -6.11 3.27 -19.68
C VAL A 62 -5.16 2.07 -19.64
N LEU A 63 -4.08 2.16 -18.87
CA LEU A 63 -3.08 1.08 -18.79
C LEU A 63 -3.61 -0.14 -18.04
N PHE A 64 -4.58 0.00 -17.13
CA PHE A 64 -5.11 -1.12 -16.36
C PHE A 64 -5.79 -2.21 -17.21
N PRO A 65 -6.79 -1.90 -18.08
CA PRO A 65 -7.39 -2.90 -18.95
C PRO A 65 -6.38 -3.45 -19.97
N LEU A 66 -5.46 -2.60 -20.47
CA LEU A 66 -4.41 -3.04 -21.40
C LEU A 66 -3.46 -4.04 -20.74
N MET A 67 -3.02 -3.76 -19.52
CA MET A 67 -2.21 -4.67 -18.70
C MET A 67 -2.96 -5.97 -18.41
N TYR A 68 -4.25 -5.89 -18.05
CA TYR A 68 -5.06 -7.06 -17.76
C TYR A 68 -5.21 -7.96 -18.99
N TRP A 69 -5.49 -7.37 -20.16
CA TRP A 69 -5.56 -8.10 -21.42
C TRP A 69 -4.21 -8.74 -21.79
N GLN A 70 -3.12 -7.98 -21.70
CA GLN A 70 -1.77 -8.46 -22.01
C GLN A 70 -1.34 -9.63 -21.13
N ARG A 71 -1.75 -9.65 -19.86
CA ARG A 71 -1.41 -10.73 -18.91
C ARG A 71 -1.96 -12.09 -19.34
N HIS A 72 -3.00 -12.12 -20.17
CA HIS A 72 -3.60 -13.35 -20.69
C HIS A 72 -2.97 -13.81 -22.02
N GLN A 73 -2.03 -13.05 -22.59
CA GLN A 73 -1.34 -13.39 -23.83
C GLN A 73 -0.05 -14.19 -23.54
N PRO A 74 0.19 -15.33 -24.23
CA PRO A 74 1.41 -16.10 -24.04
C PRO A 74 2.64 -15.38 -24.63
N GLY A 75 3.80 -15.52 -23.97
CA GLY A 75 5.12 -15.24 -24.56
C GLY A 75 5.64 -13.80 -24.51
N GLN A 76 4.90 -12.83 -23.95
CA GLN A 76 5.29 -11.42 -23.98
C GLN A 76 5.68 -10.85 -22.60
N ILE A 77 6.61 -11.52 -21.92
CA ILE A 77 6.98 -11.22 -20.52
C ILE A 77 7.48 -9.77 -20.35
N ALA A 78 8.28 -9.26 -21.28
CA ALA A 78 8.83 -7.91 -21.21
C ALA A 78 7.74 -6.82 -21.33
N LEU A 79 6.80 -6.97 -22.26
CA LEU A 79 5.72 -6.00 -22.45
C LEU A 79 4.78 -6.00 -21.23
N THR A 80 4.46 -7.17 -20.68
CA THR A 80 3.67 -7.28 -19.45
C THR A 80 4.35 -6.56 -18.29
N ALA A 81 5.65 -6.77 -18.08
CA ALA A 81 6.39 -6.10 -17.01
C ALA A 81 6.41 -4.57 -17.18
N ILE A 82 6.57 -4.07 -18.41
CA ILE A 82 6.52 -2.63 -18.71
C ILE A 82 5.15 -2.07 -18.32
N LEU A 83 4.06 -2.67 -18.82
CA LEU A 83 2.70 -2.20 -18.54
C LEU A 83 2.38 -2.24 -17.04
N GLU A 84 2.82 -3.29 -16.33
CA GLU A 84 2.66 -3.40 -14.87
C GLU A 84 3.37 -2.26 -14.12
N VAL A 85 4.63 -1.96 -14.45
CA VAL A 85 5.39 -0.89 -13.81
C VAL A 85 4.75 0.47 -14.07
N PHE A 86 4.41 0.77 -15.33
CA PHE A 86 3.81 2.06 -15.67
C PHE A 86 2.42 2.22 -15.09
N ASN A 87 1.61 1.16 -15.05
CA ASN A 87 0.29 1.20 -14.42
C ASN A 87 0.41 1.48 -12.91
N LEU A 88 1.29 0.74 -12.23
CA LEU A 88 1.55 0.92 -10.81
C LEU A 88 1.99 2.36 -10.49
N TRP A 89 2.96 2.90 -11.24
CA TRP A 89 3.42 4.27 -11.03
C TRP A 89 2.35 5.31 -11.36
N SER A 90 1.55 5.10 -12.39
CA SER A 90 0.44 6.00 -12.73
C SER A 90 -0.54 6.13 -11.57
N TRP A 91 -0.93 5.02 -10.94
CA TRP A 91 -1.78 5.04 -9.75
C TRP A 91 -1.11 5.72 -8.55
N ILE A 92 0.15 5.40 -8.27
CA ILE A 92 0.90 6.04 -7.18
C ILE A 92 0.94 7.55 -7.36
N LEU A 93 1.32 8.03 -8.54
CA LEU A 93 1.44 9.47 -8.84
C LEU A 93 0.08 10.17 -8.81
N ALA A 94 -0.98 9.52 -9.28
CA ALA A 94 -2.33 10.04 -9.17
C ALA A 94 -2.73 10.21 -7.69
N VAL A 95 -2.58 9.15 -6.88
CA VAL A 95 -2.93 9.19 -5.45
C VAL A 95 -2.14 10.26 -4.72
N PHE A 96 -0.83 10.36 -4.92
CA PHE A 96 -0.01 11.41 -4.30
C PHE A 96 -0.37 12.81 -4.78
N GLY A 97 -0.65 13.00 -6.07
CA GLY A 97 -1.03 14.29 -6.64
C GLY A 97 -2.40 14.80 -6.16
N PHE A 98 -3.39 13.92 -6.04
CA PHE A 98 -4.68 14.28 -5.43
C PHE A 98 -4.56 14.48 -3.92
N SER A 99 -3.82 13.62 -3.23
CA SER A 99 -3.62 13.75 -1.78
C SER A 99 -2.89 15.05 -1.41
N SER A 100 -1.88 15.44 -2.19
CA SER A 100 -1.11 16.67 -1.93
C SER A 100 -1.94 17.94 -2.14
N GLN A 101 -2.93 17.93 -3.03
CA GLN A 101 -3.80 19.08 -3.27
C GLN A 101 -4.97 19.15 -2.27
N TYR A 102 -5.63 18.04 -2.00
CA TYR A 102 -6.90 18.03 -1.27
C TYR A 102 -6.76 17.62 0.19
N LEU A 103 -5.83 16.72 0.51
CA LEU A 103 -5.68 16.11 1.83
C LEU A 103 -4.52 16.69 2.65
N ASN A 104 -3.61 17.47 2.06
CA ASN A 104 -2.47 18.04 2.77
C ASN A 104 -2.82 19.32 3.54
N LYS A 105 -3.77 19.25 4.47
CA LYS A 105 -4.21 20.38 5.30
C LYS A 105 -3.99 20.08 6.79
N PRO A 106 -3.22 20.89 7.54
CA PRO A 106 -3.02 20.64 8.97
C PRO A 106 -4.36 20.68 9.71
N GLY A 107 -4.63 19.66 10.54
CA GLY A 107 -5.87 19.57 11.29
C GLY A 107 -5.90 18.41 12.28
N ARG A 108 -6.80 18.50 13.28
CA ARG A 108 -6.96 17.49 14.33
C ARG A 108 -7.28 16.09 13.77
N ILE A 109 -8.08 16.03 12.71
CA ILE A 109 -8.45 14.77 12.04
C ILE A 109 -7.22 14.10 11.41
N ILE A 110 -6.35 14.86 10.74
CA ILE A 110 -5.13 14.30 10.12
C ILE A 110 -4.13 13.89 11.20
N ALA A 111 -3.99 14.67 12.27
CA ALA A 111 -3.14 14.30 13.41
C ALA A 111 -3.57 12.96 14.04
N TYR A 112 -4.88 12.75 14.24
CA TYR A 112 -5.42 11.47 14.71
C TYR A 112 -5.16 10.33 13.72
N ARG A 113 -5.47 10.53 12.43
CA ARG A 113 -5.26 9.51 11.40
C ARG A 113 -3.79 9.11 11.26
N ASN A 114 -2.86 10.06 11.30
CA ASN A 114 -1.43 9.79 11.24
C ASN A 114 -0.95 8.90 12.40
N GLN A 115 -1.54 9.07 13.59
CA GLN A 115 -1.27 8.21 14.74
C GLN A 115 -1.91 6.83 14.59
N ALA A 116 -3.10 6.73 14.00
CA ALA A 116 -3.83 5.48 13.84
C ALA A 116 -3.27 4.60 12.70
N VAL A 117 -2.72 5.19 11.63
CA VAL A 117 -2.28 4.46 10.41
C VAL A 117 -1.30 3.34 10.70
N TYR A 118 -0.27 3.57 11.53
CA TYR A 118 0.74 2.54 11.83
C TYR A 118 0.16 1.36 12.65
N PRO A 119 -0.57 1.59 13.75
CA PRO A 119 -1.28 0.51 14.44
C PRO A 119 -2.28 -0.24 13.56
N PHE A 120 -3.05 0.46 12.72
CA PHE A 120 -3.95 -0.20 11.76
C PHE A 120 -3.17 -1.08 10.79
N TYR A 121 -2.02 -0.62 10.30
CA TYR A 121 -1.16 -1.40 9.42
C TYR A 121 -0.68 -2.70 10.07
N ILE A 122 -0.38 -2.71 11.37
CA ILE A 122 0.02 -3.95 12.07
C ILE A 122 -1.19 -4.87 12.30
N LEU A 123 -2.32 -4.30 12.72
CA LEU A 123 -3.48 -5.08 13.17
C LEU A 123 -4.31 -5.65 12.03
N HIS A 124 -4.48 -4.90 10.93
CA HIS A 124 -5.44 -5.26 9.90
C HIS A 124 -5.15 -6.63 9.29
N GLN A 125 -3.87 -6.97 9.05
CA GLN A 125 -3.50 -8.24 8.45
C GLN A 125 -3.87 -9.41 9.37
N THR A 126 -3.50 -9.33 10.65
CA THR A 126 -3.82 -10.37 11.65
C THR A 126 -5.32 -10.58 11.76
N ILE A 127 -6.09 -9.50 11.85
CA ILE A 127 -7.56 -9.56 11.96
C ILE A 127 -8.18 -10.12 10.67
N THR A 128 -7.69 -9.70 9.51
CA THR A 128 -8.15 -10.22 8.20
C THR A 128 -7.92 -11.73 8.12
N VAL A 129 -6.79 -12.24 8.59
CA VAL A 129 -6.50 -13.68 8.60
C VAL A 129 -7.45 -14.41 9.55
N ILE A 130 -7.67 -13.90 10.76
CA ILE A 130 -8.58 -14.51 11.74
C ILE A 130 -10.00 -14.58 11.17
N ILE A 131 -10.53 -13.45 10.68
CA ILE A 131 -11.88 -13.38 10.12
C ILE A 131 -11.99 -14.25 8.86
N GLY A 132 -10.98 -14.21 7.99
CA GLY A 132 -10.91 -15.01 6.77
C GLY A 132 -10.91 -16.51 7.05
N TYR A 133 -10.19 -16.96 8.09
CA TYR A 133 -10.18 -18.36 8.53
C TYR A 133 -11.59 -18.83 8.91
N TYR A 134 -12.32 -18.08 9.73
CA TYR A 134 -13.69 -18.44 10.12
C TYR A 134 -14.71 -18.30 8.98
N LEU A 135 -14.49 -17.38 8.03
CA LEU A 135 -15.37 -17.18 6.86
C LEU A 135 -15.15 -18.19 5.73
N MET A 136 -14.03 -18.93 5.73
CA MET A 136 -13.64 -19.77 4.60
C MET A 136 -14.68 -20.87 4.33
N ASP A 137 -15.07 -21.61 5.38
CA ASP A 137 -15.94 -22.80 5.25
C ASP A 137 -17.44 -22.48 5.27
N LEU A 138 -17.82 -21.23 5.57
CA LEU A 138 -19.22 -20.81 5.60
C LEU A 138 -19.82 -20.75 4.19
N GLN A 139 -20.98 -21.38 3.99
CA GLN A 139 -21.74 -21.30 2.73
C GLN A 139 -22.48 -19.96 2.63
N MET A 140 -21.74 -18.89 2.36
CA MET A 140 -22.25 -17.53 2.16
C MET A 140 -21.87 -17.01 0.77
N SER A 141 -22.65 -16.06 0.26
CA SER A 141 -22.30 -15.38 -1.00
C SER A 141 -20.97 -14.61 -0.86
N ILE A 142 -20.23 -14.51 -1.96
CA ILE A 142 -18.92 -13.83 -1.98
C ILE A 142 -19.03 -12.37 -1.52
N MET A 143 -20.13 -11.69 -1.82
CA MET A 143 -20.37 -10.30 -1.43
C MET A 143 -20.54 -10.15 0.08
N ILE A 144 -21.26 -11.09 0.72
CA ILE A 144 -21.41 -11.09 2.18
C ILE A 144 -20.06 -11.36 2.84
N LYS A 145 -19.30 -12.35 2.35
CA LYS A 145 -17.94 -12.62 2.86
C LYS A 145 -17.04 -11.39 2.72
N PHE A 146 -17.09 -10.70 1.59
CA PHE A 146 -16.31 -9.47 1.36
C PHE A 146 -16.68 -8.36 2.36
N VAL A 147 -17.98 -8.06 2.52
CA VAL A 147 -18.44 -7.02 3.45
C VAL A 147 -18.08 -7.36 4.89
N LEU A 148 -18.26 -8.61 5.31
CA LEU A 148 -17.90 -9.07 6.65
C LEU A 148 -16.39 -9.01 6.89
N LEU A 149 -15.58 -9.43 5.92
CA LEU A 149 -14.14 -9.40 6.02
C LEU A 149 -13.63 -7.95 6.10
N THR A 150 -14.03 -7.10 5.16
CA THR A 150 -13.58 -5.70 5.12
C THR A 150 -14.10 -4.89 6.32
N GLY A 151 -15.39 -5.01 6.62
CA GLY A 151 -16.01 -4.30 7.75
C GLY A 151 -15.47 -4.79 9.08
N GLY A 152 -15.35 -6.11 9.25
CA GLY A 152 -14.81 -6.72 10.46
C GLY A 152 -13.33 -6.38 10.67
N THR A 153 -12.50 -6.39 9.63
CA THR A 153 -11.10 -5.95 9.72
C THR A 153 -10.99 -4.48 10.12
N PHE A 154 -11.78 -3.60 9.50
CA PHE A 154 -11.77 -2.18 9.83
C PHE A 154 -12.22 -1.93 11.28
N LEU A 155 -13.38 -2.47 11.66
CA LEU A 155 -13.94 -2.29 13.00
C LEU A 155 -13.07 -2.94 14.07
N GLY A 156 -12.56 -4.13 13.82
CA GLY A 156 -11.65 -4.82 14.75
C GLY A 156 -10.35 -4.02 14.95
N SER A 157 -9.73 -3.55 13.87
CA SER A 157 -8.50 -2.74 13.96
C SER A 157 -8.75 -1.44 14.72
N TRP A 158 -9.89 -0.79 14.44
CA TRP A 158 -10.29 0.45 15.10
C TRP A 158 -10.58 0.26 16.59
N LEU A 159 -11.33 -0.79 16.95
CA LEU A 159 -11.68 -1.09 18.33
C LEU A 159 -10.42 -1.37 19.15
N ILE A 160 -9.50 -2.19 18.64
CA ILE A 160 -8.25 -2.50 19.33
C ILE A 160 -7.38 -1.24 19.49
N TYR A 161 -7.30 -0.41 18.45
CA TYR A 161 -6.57 0.85 18.52
C TYR A 161 -7.14 1.79 19.60
N GLU A 162 -8.45 2.02 19.59
CA GLU A 162 -9.11 2.98 20.49
C GLU A 162 -9.15 2.48 21.95
N THR A 163 -9.37 1.18 22.17
CA THR A 163 -9.55 0.62 23.51
C THR A 163 -8.25 0.17 24.17
N LEU A 164 -7.32 -0.44 23.45
CA LEU A 164 -6.09 -0.99 24.02
C LEU A 164 -4.91 -0.06 23.80
N ILE A 165 -4.59 0.25 22.54
CA ILE A 165 -3.33 0.94 22.20
C ILE A 165 -3.33 2.39 22.67
N ARG A 166 -4.47 3.08 22.54
CA ARG A 166 -4.60 4.46 23.01
C ARG A 166 -4.62 4.55 24.53
N ARG A 167 -5.21 3.58 25.24
CA ARG A 167 -5.34 3.59 26.70
C ARG A 167 -4.08 3.11 27.44
N ILE A 168 -3.39 2.10 26.91
CA ILE A 168 -2.23 1.50 27.59
C ILE A 168 -0.94 2.19 27.15
N ALA A 169 -0.39 3.04 28.02
CA ALA A 169 0.80 3.85 27.74
C ALA A 169 2.06 3.04 27.36
N ILE A 170 2.15 1.78 27.79
CA ILE A 170 3.27 0.87 27.48
C ILE A 170 3.22 0.37 26.03
N LEU A 171 2.03 0.22 25.45
CA LEU A 171 1.89 -0.27 24.07
C LEU A 171 2.19 0.83 23.04
N ARG A 172 1.99 2.10 23.40
CA ARG A 172 2.22 3.26 22.52
C ARG A 172 3.56 3.23 21.76
N PRO A 173 4.74 3.04 22.40
CA PRO A 173 6.01 2.99 21.68
C PRO A 173 6.12 1.82 20.69
N LEU A 174 5.50 0.67 20.98
CA LEU A 174 5.53 -0.50 20.07
C LEU A 174 4.74 -0.24 18.78
N PHE A 175 3.75 0.66 18.85
CA PHE A 175 2.93 1.08 17.71
C PHE A 175 3.32 2.48 17.19
N GLY A 176 4.55 2.92 17.42
CA GLY A 176 5.08 4.17 16.84
C GLY A 176 4.43 5.46 17.37
N LEU A 177 3.68 5.39 18.47
CA LEU A 177 3.04 6.55 19.10
C LEU A 177 4.01 7.23 20.07
N LYS A 178 4.07 8.57 20.02
CA LYS A 178 4.87 9.37 20.97
C LYS A 178 4.29 9.24 22.38
N LYS A 179 5.15 9.07 23.40
CA LYS A 179 4.74 9.17 24.81
C LYS A 179 4.19 10.59 25.07
N GLY A 180 2.95 10.69 25.55
CA GLY A 180 2.44 11.91 26.19
C GLY A 180 1.59 12.90 25.38
N GLN A 181 0.94 12.51 24.28
CA GLN A 181 -0.06 13.39 23.63
C GLN A 181 -1.47 12.82 23.79
N THR A 182 -2.24 13.39 24.72
CA THR A 182 -3.71 13.30 24.80
C THR A 182 -4.33 14.43 24.00
#